data_AF-A0A2F0ANF2-F1
#
_entry.id   AF-A0A2F0ANF2-F1
#
_cell.length_a   1.000
_cell.length_b   1.000
_cell.length_c   1.000
_cell.angle_alpha   90.00
_cell.angle_beta   90.00
_cell.angle_gamma   90.00
#
_symmetry.space_group_name_H-M   'P 1'
#
loop_
_entity.id
_entity.type
_entity.pdbx_description
1 polymer ?
#
loop_
_entity_poly.entity_id
_entity_poly.type
_entity_poly.pdbx_seq_one_letter_code
_entity_poly.pdbx_strand_id
1 'polypeptide(L)'
;MASEEKPSPPQLPASPVLKDYQTYIQGLESYHGWLDVDLVHNCFLMGEEVGELFKAIRTYNRYYEKAKSDDPKADVAEEIVDVFNYLLAIANRLDIDLEAAFRKKNARNIERSWDD
;
A
#
# COMPACT_ATOMS: atom_id res chain seq x y z
N MET A 1 -12.72 33.15 12.95
CA MET A 1 -12.02 32.13 12.14
C MET A 1 -12.86 30.87 12.26
N ALA A 2 -13.41 30.37 11.15
CA ALA A 2 -14.13 29.10 11.18
C ALA A 2 -13.12 28.01 11.55
N SER A 3 -13.41 27.25 12.60
CA SER A 3 -12.68 26.02 12.90
C SER A 3 -12.85 25.08 11.71
N GLU A 4 -11.78 24.80 10.97
CA GLU A 4 -11.81 23.75 9.95
C GLU A 4 -12.13 22.43 10.63
N GLU A 5 -13.31 21.91 10.36
CA GLU A 5 -13.80 20.67 10.93
C GLU A 5 -12.99 19.53 10.31
N LYS A 6 -12.31 18.74 11.16
CA LYS A 6 -11.52 17.59 10.72
C LYS A 6 -12.41 16.65 9.89
N PRO A 7 -11.97 16.17 8.70
CA PRO A 7 -12.80 15.29 7.89
C PRO A 7 -13.15 14.01 8.65
N SER A 8 -14.22 13.33 8.26
CA SER A 8 -14.56 12.02 8.83
C SER A 8 -13.57 10.94 8.36
N PRO A 9 -13.33 9.87 9.15
CA PRO A 9 -12.51 8.75 8.70
C PRO A 9 -13.09 8.11 7.43
N PRO A 10 -12.25 7.75 6.45
CA PRO A 10 -12.72 7.09 5.23
C PRO A 10 -13.26 5.69 5.53
N GLN A 11 -14.13 5.19 4.65
CA GLN A 11 -14.67 3.84 4.73
C GLN A 11 -14.51 3.15 3.37
N LEU A 12 -14.20 1.85 3.39
CA LEU A 12 -14.24 1.01 2.20
C LEU A 12 -15.66 0.45 2.00
N PRO A 13 -16.15 0.38 0.76
CA PRO A 13 -17.40 -0.31 0.46
C PRO A 13 -17.24 -1.83 0.66
N ALA A 14 -18.36 -2.56 0.71
CA ALA A 14 -18.37 -4.01 0.94
C ALA A 14 -17.68 -4.84 -0.15
N SER A 15 -17.50 -4.29 -1.36
CA SER A 15 -16.82 -4.94 -2.47
C SER A 15 -15.94 -3.92 -3.19
N PRO A 16 -14.77 -3.59 -2.62
CA PRO A 16 -13.94 -2.51 -3.12
C PRO A 16 -13.23 -2.90 -4.41
N VAL A 17 -13.17 -1.96 -5.35
CA VAL A 17 -12.24 -1.98 -6.48
C VAL A 17 -10.96 -1.23 -6.11
N LEU A 18 -9.90 -1.32 -6.92
CA LEU A 18 -8.62 -0.68 -6.59
C LEU A 18 -8.74 0.84 -6.46
N LYS A 19 -9.67 1.45 -7.20
CA LYS A 19 -10.00 2.87 -7.06
C LYS A 19 -10.57 3.23 -5.69
N ASP A 20 -11.30 2.32 -5.03
CA ASP A 20 -11.82 2.55 -3.68
C ASP A 20 -10.69 2.56 -2.65
N TYR A 21 -9.68 1.71 -2.81
CA TYR A 21 -8.48 1.74 -1.97
C TYR A 21 -7.67 3.03 -2.17
N GLN A 22 -7.47 3.47 -3.43
CA GLN A 22 -6.85 4.77 -3.71
C GLN A 22 -7.60 5.91 -3.02
N THR A 23 -8.94 5.92 -3.11
CA THR A 23 -9.80 6.93 -2.49
C THR A 23 -9.73 6.86 -0.96
N TYR A 24 -9.73 5.66 -0.40
CA TYR A 24 -9.60 5.43 1.03
C TYR A 24 -8.28 6.00 1.58
N ILE A 25 -7.15 5.72 0.92
CA ILE A 25 -5.84 6.22 1.34
C ILE A 25 -5.76 7.74 1.22
N GLN A 26 -6.28 8.32 0.14
CA GLN A 26 -6.37 9.78 0.00
C GLN A 26 -7.16 10.40 1.17
N GLY A 27 -8.30 9.80 1.53
CA GLY A 27 -9.11 10.24 2.66
C GLY A 27 -8.41 10.07 4.01
N LEU A 28 -7.62 9.00 4.17
CA LEU A 28 -6.87 8.72 5.38
C LEU A 28 -5.73 9.74 5.57
N GLU A 29 -4.98 10.02 4.51
CA GLU A 29 -3.94 11.06 4.54
C GLU A 29 -4.54 12.45 4.80
N SER A 30 -5.70 12.77 4.23
CA SER A 30 -6.44 13.99 4.54
C SER A 30 -6.87 14.04 6.02
N TYR A 31 -7.36 12.93 6.56
CA TYR A 31 -7.76 12.81 7.96
C TYR A 31 -6.59 13.02 8.92
N HIS A 32 -5.38 12.56 8.57
CA HIS A 32 -4.20 12.71 9.41
C HIS A 32 -3.36 13.97 9.10
N GLY A 33 -3.68 14.72 8.05
CA GLY A 33 -2.92 15.90 7.64
C GLY A 33 -1.60 15.58 6.94
N TRP A 34 -1.52 14.46 6.21
CA TRP A 34 -0.31 13.96 5.54
C TRP A 34 -0.23 14.31 4.04
N LEU A 35 -1.20 15.08 3.53
CA LEU A 35 -1.25 15.43 2.11
C LEU A 35 -0.04 16.28 1.66
N ASP A 36 0.60 17.01 2.57
CA ASP A 36 1.74 17.88 2.27
C ASP A 36 3.09 17.14 2.27
N VAL A 37 3.11 15.84 2.59
CA VAL A 37 4.33 15.03 2.50
C VAL A 37 4.71 14.89 1.03
N ASP A 38 5.92 15.34 0.69
CA ASP A 38 6.41 15.33 -0.69
C ASP A 38 6.65 13.89 -1.20
N LEU A 39 6.77 13.77 -2.53
CA LEU A 39 6.88 12.48 -3.20
C LEU A 39 8.18 11.74 -2.84
N VAL A 40 9.29 12.44 -2.65
CA VAL A 40 10.57 11.83 -2.28
C VAL A 40 10.51 11.29 -0.86
N HIS A 41 9.93 12.07 0.06
CA HIS A 41 9.75 11.63 1.44
C HIS A 41 8.81 10.42 1.53
N ASN A 42 7.72 10.38 0.75
CA ASN A 42 6.88 9.18 0.65
C ASN A 42 7.65 7.93 0.19
N CYS A 43 8.55 8.09 -0.78
CA CYS A 43 9.39 6.97 -1.23
C CYS A 43 10.34 6.48 -0.12
N PHE A 44 10.83 7.38 0.75
CA PHE A 44 11.64 6.97 1.89
C PHE A 44 10.83 6.23 2.95
N LEU A 45 9.64 6.74 3.29
CA LEU A 45 8.74 6.05 4.23
C LEU A 45 8.33 4.67 3.70
N MET A 46 7.97 4.56 2.42
CA MET A 46 7.75 3.26 1.78
C MET A 46 8.96 2.33 1.90
N GLY A 47 10.17 2.88 1.77
CA GLY A 47 11.42 2.13 1.93
C GLY A 47 11.61 1.58 3.35
N GLU A 48 11.15 2.30 4.37
CA GLU A 48 11.11 1.85 5.76
C GLU A 48 10.16 0.64 5.89
N GLU A 49 8.93 0.75 5.38
CA GLU A 49 7.94 -0.35 5.41
C GLU A 49 8.41 -1.60 4.64
N VAL A 50 9.12 -1.42 3.53
CA VAL A 50 9.75 -2.54 2.81
C VAL A 50 10.82 -3.22 3.68
N GLY A 51 11.57 -2.45 4.48
CA GLY A 51 12.54 -2.99 5.43
C GLY A 51 11.87 -3.77 6.57
N GLU A 52 10.74 -3.27 7.07
CA GLU A 52 9.93 -3.95 8.09
C GLU A 52 9.34 -5.26 7.52
N LEU A 53 8.83 -5.23 6.29
CA LEU A 53 8.40 -6.42 5.54
C LEU A 53 9.51 -7.47 5.43
N PHE A 54 10.75 -7.07 5.13
CA PHE A 54 11.88 -8.01 5.08
C PHE A 54 12.15 -8.65 6.45
N LYS A 55 12.06 -7.87 7.53
CA LYS A 55 12.21 -8.36 8.91
C LYS A 55 11.09 -9.33 9.28
N ALA A 56 9.84 -9.04 8.90
CA ALA A 56 8.69 -9.91 9.12
C ALA A 56 8.85 -11.24 8.36
N ILE A 57 9.22 -11.20 7.08
CA ILE A 57 9.47 -12.41 6.26
C ILE A 57 10.61 -13.26 6.84
N ARG A 58 11.72 -12.63 7.25
CA ARG A 58 12.84 -13.35 7.89
C ARG A 58 12.38 -14.04 9.18
N THR A 59 11.52 -13.38 9.95
CA THR A 59 10.97 -13.90 11.18
C THR A 59 10.01 -15.06 10.92
N TYR A 60 9.10 -14.92 9.95
CA TYR A 60 8.23 -15.97 9.44
C TYR A 60 9.03 -17.24 9.07
N ASN A 61 10.08 -17.10 8.26
CA ASN A 61 10.91 -18.24 7.84
C ASN A 61 11.56 -18.96 9.04
N ARG A 62 12.09 -18.22 10.02
CA ARG A 62 12.68 -18.81 11.24
C ARG A 62 11.65 -19.55 12.10
N TYR A 63 10.40 -19.08 12.15
CA TYR A 63 9.34 -19.72 12.92
C TYR A 63 8.69 -20.89 12.18
N TYR A 64 8.61 -20.83 10.85
CA TYR A 64 8.19 -21.97 10.01
C TYR A 64 9.07 -23.20 10.25
N GLU A 65 10.37 -22.99 10.49
CA GLU A 65 11.32 -24.05 10.86
C GLU A 65 11.17 -24.55 12.32
N LYS A 66 10.48 -23.81 13.20
CA LYS A 66 10.47 -24.06 14.65
C LYS A 66 9.09 -24.30 15.27
N ALA A 67 8.02 -24.30 14.47
CA ALA A 67 6.66 -24.70 14.81
C ALA A 67 6.13 -24.13 16.15
N LYS A 68 6.17 -22.80 16.37
CA LYS A 68 5.50 -22.13 17.50
C LYS A 68 5.18 -20.65 17.23
N SER A 69 4.05 -20.36 16.58
CA SER A 69 3.23 -19.16 16.85
C SER A 69 1.80 -19.42 16.35
N ASP A 70 0.81 -18.73 16.95
CA ASP A 70 -0.61 -18.94 16.65
C ASP A 70 -1.05 -18.32 15.31
N ASP A 71 -0.31 -17.34 14.78
CA ASP A 71 -0.40 -16.91 13.37
C ASP A 71 0.93 -16.28 12.91
N PRO A 72 1.84 -17.06 12.28
CA PRO A 72 3.14 -16.52 11.86
C PRO A 72 3.03 -15.52 10.70
N LYS A 73 1.87 -15.40 10.04
CA LYS A 73 1.67 -14.52 8.87
C LYS A 73 1.12 -13.15 9.22
N ALA A 74 0.64 -12.93 10.45
CA ALA A 74 0.01 -11.68 10.85
C ALA A 74 0.93 -10.48 10.60
N ASP A 75 2.15 -10.51 11.14
CA ASP A 75 3.15 -9.45 10.92
C ASP A 75 3.41 -9.25 9.41
N VAL A 76 3.58 -10.32 8.64
CA VAL A 76 3.82 -10.21 7.19
C VAL A 76 2.64 -9.54 6.47
N ALA A 77 1.41 -9.82 6.88
CA ALA A 77 0.23 -9.22 6.29
C ALA A 77 0.12 -7.72 6.61
N GLU A 78 0.48 -7.32 7.84
CA GLU A 78 0.55 -5.92 8.27
C GLU A 78 1.55 -5.13 7.40
N GLU A 79 2.79 -5.61 7.30
CA GLU A 79 3.82 -4.91 6.52
C GLU A 79 3.51 -4.85 5.01
N ILE A 80 2.82 -5.87 4.46
CA ILE A 80 2.35 -5.82 3.07
C ILE A 80 1.33 -4.68 2.89
N VAL A 81 0.43 -4.50 3.85
CA VAL A 81 -0.56 -3.42 3.81
C VAL A 81 0.12 -2.07 3.91
N ASP A 82 1.15 -1.91 4.74
CA ASP A 82 1.87 -0.64 4.86
C ASP A 82 2.62 -0.27 3.59
N VAL A 83 3.32 -1.22 2.97
CA VAL A 83 3.92 -1.02 1.63
C VAL A 83 2.85 -0.68 0.60
N PHE A 84 1.70 -1.37 0.62
CA PHE A 84 0.60 -1.10 -0.30
C PHE A 84 -0.01 0.29 -0.11
N ASN A 85 -0.15 0.75 1.13
CA ASN A 85 -0.66 2.08 1.47
C ASN A 85 0.21 3.16 0.82
N TYR A 86 1.54 3.07 0.96
CA TYR A 86 2.44 4.04 0.31
C TYR A 86 2.43 3.93 -1.22
N LEU A 87 2.31 2.73 -1.79
CA LEU A 87 2.14 2.58 -3.25
C LEU A 87 0.89 3.31 -3.76
N LEU A 88 -0.23 3.20 -3.06
CA LEU A 88 -1.46 3.93 -3.37
C LEU A 88 -1.28 5.44 -3.18
N ALA A 89 -0.62 5.85 -2.10
CA ALA A 89 -0.34 7.24 -1.79
C ALA A 89 0.55 7.91 -2.85
N ILE A 90 1.55 7.20 -3.37
CA ILE A 90 2.39 7.62 -4.50
C ILE A 90 1.58 7.72 -5.78
N ALA A 91 0.75 6.71 -6.08
CA ALA A 91 -0.12 6.74 -7.25
C ALA A 91 -1.08 7.93 -7.21
N ASN A 92 -1.67 8.23 -6.05
CA ASN A 92 -2.56 9.36 -5.84
C ASN A 92 -1.86 10.72 -6.05
N ARG A 93 -0.67 10.91 -5.48
CA ARG A 93 0.12 12.14 -5.66
C ARG A 93 0.48 12.43 -7.12
N LEU A 94 0.60 11.39 -7.93
CA LEU A 94 0.91 11.46 -9.36
C LEU A 94 -0.33 11.41 -10.26
N ASP A 95 -1.54 11.40 -9.69
CA ASP A 95 -2.81 11.24 -10.42
C ASP A 95 -2.82 10.01 -11.34
N ILE A 96 -2.26 8.89 -10.86
CA ILE A 96 -2.22 7.62 -11.57
C ILE A 96 -3.43 6.78 -11.17
N ASP A 97 -4.26 6.42 -12.16
CA ASP A 97 -5.19 5.30 -12.03
C ASP A 97 -4.39 3.98 -12.02
N LEU A 98 -4.18 3.44 -10.82
CA LEU A 98 -3.32 2.27 -10.64
C LEU A 98 -3.92 1.02 -11.29
N GLU A 99 -5.25 0.89 -11.31
CA GLU A 99 -5.92 -0.24 -11.92
C GLU A 99 -5.75 -0.23 -13.44
N ALA A 100 -6.00 0.93 -14.06
CA ALA A 100 -5.79 1.11 -15.49
C ALA A 100 -4.32 0.90 -15.87
N ALA A 101 -3.37 1.43 -15.07
CA ALA A 101 -1.94 1.23 -15.27
C ALA A 101 -1.55 -0.26 -15.19
N PHE A 102 -2.05 -0.98 -14.18
CA PHE A 102 -1.83 -2.41 -14.00
C PHE A 102 -2.35 -3.22 -15.19
N ARG A 103 -3.61 -2.99 -15.61
CA ARG A 103 -4.24 -3.67 -16.75
C ARG A 103 -3.47 -3.42 -18.05
N LYS A 104 -3.12 -2.16 -18.31
CA LYS A 104 -2.35 -1.76 -19.51
C LYS A 104 -0.97 -2.39 -19.53
N LYS A 105 -0.28 -2.50 -18.38
CA LYS A 105 1.05 -3.11 -18.30
C LYS A 105 1.00 -4.62 -18.52
N ASN A 106 0.04 -5.32 -17.91
CA ASN A 106 -0.06 -6.77 -18.01
C ASN A 106 -0.54 -7.25 -19.39
N ALA A 107 -1.45 -6.52 -20.06
CA ALA A 107 -1.80 -6.80 -21.45
C ALA A 107 -0.55 -6.86 -22.35
N ARG A 108 0.35 -5.88 -22.24
CA ARG A 108 1.63 -5.88 -22.97
C ARG A 108 2.58 -7.01 -22.58
N ASN A 109 2.54 -7.45 -21.32
CA ASN A 109 3.42 -8.52 -20.85
C ASN A 109 2.95 -9.90 -21.36
N ILE A 110 1.64 -10.10 -21.53
CA ILE A 110 1.08 -11.33 -22.10
C ILE A 110 1.40 -11.44 -23.60
N GLU A 111 1.43 -10.32 -24.31
CA GLU A 111 1.79 -10.26 -25.73
C GLU A 111 3.29 -10.44 -26.00
N ARG A 112 4.14 -10.37 -24.97
CA ARG A 112 5.59 -10.61 -25.11
C ARG A 112 5.88 -12.10 -25.06
N SER A 113 6.34 -12.66 -26.18
CA SER A 113 7.12 -13.89 -26.15
C SER A 113 8.49 -13.58 -25.54
N TRP A 114 8.85 -14.32 -24.50
CA TRP A 114 10.23 -14.36 -24.04
C TRP A 114 10.87 -15.48 -24.85
N ASP A 115 11.61 -15.12 -25.90
CA ASP A 115 12.55 -16.05 -26.51
C ASP A 115 13.78 -16.07 -25.61
N ASP A 116 14.08 -17.23 -25.03
CA ASP A 116 15.23 -17.51 -24.16
C ASP A 116 16.57 -17.35 -24.88
#